data_AF-A0A7W5S907-F1
#
_entry.id   AF-A0A7W5S907-F1
#
_cell.length_a   1.000
_cell.length_b   1.000
_cell.length_c   1.000
_cell.angle_alpha   90.00
_cell.angle_beta   90.00
_cell.angle_gamma   90.00
#
_symmetry.space_group_name_H-M   'P 1'
#
loop_
_entity.id
_entity.type
_entity.pdbx_description
1 polymer ?
#
loop_
_entity_poly.entity_id
_entity_poly.type
_entity_poly.pdbx_seq_one_letter_code
_entity_poly.pdbx_strand_id
1 'polypeptide(L)'
;MANELTTVDQRTAVTTSPRWQEPSLNGRLADLVLGTDALPTRLPVLTDAELADAEQALAVYRAAPRTSSPRAVDRVMAKLVVAYPAARVSVEEASARLDVYAEQLSDIPADVLMAGAMAAARTMKFFPSISEIRAAAMSQPAPPRIQRQWRLSQLIEARARRGADNSAAERCRPDEAAEIIAALGGRFAAAADPSRPKPQGGNPDRGARMPSREDYVRMFGVDPGDDAAIDPKQMAA
;
A
#
# COMPACT_ATOMS: atom_id res chain seq x y z
N MET A 1 56.42 -20.22 17.76
CA MET A 1 55.89 -18.85 17.61
C MET A 1 54.49 -18.99 17.04
N ALA A 2 53.48 -18.85 17.90
CA ALA A 2 52.08 -19.09 17.57
C ALA A 2 51.46 -17.80 17.03
N ASN A 3 50.78 -17.89 15.89
CA ASN A 3 49.93 -16.84 15.34
C ASN A 3 48.52 -17.05 15.90
N GLU A 4 48.10 -16.21 16.83
CA GLU A 4 46.71 -16.14 17.29
C GLU A 4 45.90 -15.31 16.29
N LEU A 5 45.10 -16.00 15.48
CA LEU A 5 44.02 -15.41 14.70
C LEU A 5 42.89 -15.03 15.66
N THR A 6 42.80 -13.75 16.02
CA THR A 6 41.63 -13.16 16.66
C THR A 6 40.47 -13.12 15.66
N THR A 7 39.71 -14.22 15.57
CA THR A 7 38.39 -14.23 14.97
C THR A 7 37.43 -13.53 15.93
N VAL A 8 37.22 -12.23 15.71
CA VAL A 8 36.21 -11.45 16.43
C VAL A 8 34.84 -11.98 16.02
N ASP A 9 34.20 -12.70 16.93
CA ASP A 9 32.83 -13.18 16.82
C ASP A 9 31.86 -11.99 16.88
N GLN A 10 31.53 -11.44 15.71
CA GLN A 10 30.64 -10.27 15.55
C GLN A 10 29.15 -10.59 15.79
N ARG A 11 28.79 -11.79 16.26
CA ARG A 11 27.38 -12.20 16.44
C ARG A 11 26.72 -11.74 17.75
N THR A 12 27.45 -11.09 18.66
CA THR A 12 26.93 -10.71 19.99
C THR A 12 26.45 -9.27 20.13
N ALA A 13 26.49 -8.44 19.08
CA ALA A 13 25.81 -7.15 19.11
C ALA A 13 24.28 -7.35 19.03
N VAL A 14 23.64 -7.48 20.18
CA VAL A 14 22.20 -7.25 20.34
C VAL A 14 21.97 -5.75 20.23
N THR A 15 22.14 -5.20 19.03
CA THR A 15 21.60 -3.90 18.69
C THR A 15 20.09 -4.10 18.61
N THR A 16 19.40 -3.80 19.70
CA THR A 16 17.94 -3.76 19.77
C THR A 16 17.50 -2.61 18.88
N SER A 17 17.41 -2.84 17.57
CA SER A 17 16.80 -1.87 16.66
C SER A 17 15.46 -1.48 17.24
N PRO A 18 15.14 -0.18 17.34
CA PRO A 18 13.89 0.27 17.93
C PRO A 18 12.75 -0.45 17.22
N ARG A 19 12.03 -1.28 17.97
CA ARG A 19 10.86 -1.98 17.47
C ARG A 19 9.91 -0.90 17.00
N TRP A 20 9.51 -0.95 15.72
CA TRP A 20 8.48 -0.05 15.20
C TRP A 20 7.30 -0.04 16.17
N GLN A 21 6.89 1.16 16.59
CA GLN A 21 5.78 1.36 17.50
C GLN A 21 4.59 1.90 16.71
N GLU A 22 3.42 1.35 17.02
CA GLU A 22 2.17 1.83 16.44
C GLU A 22 1.88 3.25 16.96
N PRO A 23 1.49 4.20 16.09
CA PRO A 23 1.14 5.54 16.55
C PRO A 23 -0.10 5.49 17.45
N SER A 24 -0.08 6.26 18.53
CA SER A 24 -1.27 6.47 19.36
C SER A 24 -2.28 7.31 18.59
N LEU A 25 -3.49 6.79 18.42
CA LEU A 25 -4.62 7.51 17.86
C LEU A 25 -5.60 7.83 18.99
N ASN A 26 -6.16 9.03 18.99
CA ASN A 26 -7.03 9.49 20.07
C ASN A 26 -8.48 9.68 19.59
N GLY A 27 -9.42 9.39 20.49
CA GLY A 27 -10.85 9.66 20.32
C GLY A 27 -11.42 9.11 19.01
N ARG A 28 -12.19 9.96 18.33
CA ARG A 28 -12.90 9.62 17.08
C ARG A 28 -12.00 9.12 15.96
N LEU A 29 -10.76 9.61 15.87
CA LEU A 29 -9.81 9.15 14.85
C LEU A 29 -9.41 7.69 15.08
N ALA A 30 -9.27 7.28 16.35
CA ALA A 30 -9.01 5.88 16.70
C ALA A 30 -10.15 4.98 16.24
N ASP A 31 -11.41 5.37 16.47
CA ASP A 31 -12.58 4.59 16.07
C ASP A 31 -12.63 4.38 14.55
N LEU A 32 -12.35 5.44 13.78
CA LEU A 32 -12.36 5.38 12.31
C LEU A 32 -11.23 4.52 11.72
N VAL A 33 -10.05 4.57 12.32
CA VAL A 33 -8.86 3.92 11.79
C VAL A 33 -8.70 2.50 12.31
N LEU A 34 -8.99 2.25 13.58
CA LEU A 34 -8.79 0.95 14.24
C LEU A 34 -9.99 0.01 14.09
N GLY A 35 -11.18 0.51 13.74
CA GLY A 35 -12.37 -0.33 13.53
C GLY A 35 -12.13 -1.43 12.48
N THR A 36 -12.93 -2.49 12.49
CA THR A 36 -12.82 -3.56 11.47
C THR A 36 -13.71 -3.33 10.25
N ASP A 37 -14.69 -2.44 10.37
CA ASP A 37 -15.69 -2.23 9.33
C ASP A 37 -15.13 -1.49 8.12
N ALA A 38 -15.77 -1.67 6.96
CA ALA A 38 -15.47 -0.88 5.79
C ALA A 38 -15.68 0.61 6.11
N LEU A 39 -14.80 1.47 5.57
CA LEU A 39 -15.02 2.90 5.68
C LEU A 39 -16.37 3.27 5.02
N PRO A 40 -17.15 4.19 5.60
CA PRO A 40 -18.43 4.59 5.04
C PRO A 40 -18.24 5.24 3.67
N THR A 41 -19.20 5.06 2.77
CA THR A 41 -19.20 5.65 1.41
C THR A 41 -19.01 7.17 1.45
N ARG A 42 -19.56 7.83 2.48
CA ARG A 42 -19.30 9.24 2.78
C ARG A 42 -18.34 9.31 3.96
N LEU A 43 -17.07 9.57 3.66
CA LEU A 43 -16.04 9.70 4.67
C LEU A 43 -16.31 10.92 5.56
N PRO A 44 -16.11 10.79 6.89
CA PRO A 44 -16.21 11.90 7.80
C PRO A 44 -15.13 12.95 7.49
N VAL A 45 -15.48 14.22 7.66
CA VAL A 45 -14.51 15.32 7.57
C VAL A 45 -13.75 15.39 8.88
N LEU A 46 -12.42 15.40 8.78
CA LEU A 46 -11.53 15.63 9.91
C LEU A 46 -11.49 17.11 10.27
N THR A 47 -11.52 17.40 11.57
CA THR A 47 -11.11 18.68 12.13
C THR A 47 -9.61 18.92 11.89
N ASP A 48 -9.12 20.15 12.06
CA ASP A 48 -7.72 20.45 11.80
C ASP A 48 -6.77 19.73 12.78
N ALA A 49 -7.21 19.54 14.03
CA ALA A 49 -6.48 18.73 15.02
C ALA A 49 -6.45 17.24 14.62
N GLU A 50 -7.60 16.67 14.23
CA GLU A 50 -7.66 15.28 13.75
C GLU A 50 -6.84 15.09 12.46
N LEU A 51 -6.77 16.10 11.60
CA LEU A 51 -5.96 16.07 10.38
C LEU A 51 -4.46 16.01 10.72
N ALA A 52 -3.99 16.88 11.62
CA ALA A 52 -2.60 16.87 12.07
C ALA A 52 -2.22 15.52 12.73
N ASP A 53 -3.10 14.99 13.58
CA ASP A 53 -2.92 13.67 14.20
C ASP A 53 -2.89 12.55 13.14
N ALA A 54 -3.77 12.61 12.13
CA ALA A 54 -3.83 11.63 11.06
C ALA A 54 -2.58 11.68 10.16
N GLU A 55 -2.06 12.86 9.84
CA GLU A 55 -0.83 13.04 9.06
C GLU A 55 0.38 12.52 9.82
N GLN A 56 0.49 12.85 11.11
CA GLN A 56 1.54 12.35 11.98
C GLN A 56 1.50 10.81 12.08
N ALA A 57 0.32 10.23 12.30
CA ALA A 57 0.16 8.79 12.34
C ALA A 57 0.50 8.14 10.99
N LEU A 58 0.06 8.72 9.88
CA LEU A 58 0.36 8.23 8.53
C LEU A 58 1.87 8.23 8.26
N ALA A 59 2.60 9.25 8.72
CA ALA A 59 4.05 9.29 8.63
C ALA A 59 4.71 8.11 9.38
N VAL A 60 4.25 7.81 10.60
CA VAL A 60 4.74 6.66 11.39
C VAL A 60 4.46 5.33 10.69
N TYR A 61 3.29 5.17 10.09
CA TYR A 61 2.96 3.97 9.31
C TYR A 61 3.81 3.83 8.05
N ARG A 62 4.04 4.92 7.31
CA ARG A 62 4.87 4.94 6.10
C ARG A 62 6.35 4.65 6.38
N ALA A 63 6.83 5.01 7.56
CA ALA A 63 8.18 4.74 8.05
C ALA A 63 8.35 3.30 8.57
N ALA A 64 7.28 2.51 8.67
CA ALA A 64 7.38 1.12 9.08
C ALA A 64 8.25 0.30 8.12
N PRO A 65 9.04 -0.68 8.61
CA PRO A 65 9.86 -1.53 7.77
C PRO A 65 9.02 -2.20 6.67
N ARG A 66 9.48 -2.04 5.42
CA ARG A 66 8.88 -2.68 4.24
C ARG A 66 9.53 -4.01 3.91
N THR A 67 10.62 -4.33 4.58
CA THR A 67 11.44 -5.51 4.37
C THR A 67 11.59 -6.29 5.66
N SER A 68 11.79 -7.59 5.54
CA SER A 68 12.14 -8.45 6.66
C SER A 68 13.65 -8.39 6.91
N SER A 69 14.02 -8.17 8.17
CA SER A 69 15.40 -8.40 8.61
C SER A 69 15.71 -9.91 8.61
N PRO A 70 16.98 -10.34 8.49
CA PRO A 70 17.36 -11.74 8.62
C PRO A 70 16.82 -12.39 9.90
N ARG A 71 16.91 -11.70 11.04
CA ARG A 71 16.34 -12.15 12.33
C ARG A 71 14.82 -12.38 12.29
N ALA A 72 14.08 -11.64 11.45
CA ALA A 72 12.65 -11.87 11.28
C ALA A 72 12.39 -13.15 10.48
N VAL A 73 13.18 -13.39 9.44
CA VAL A 73 13.13 -14.63 8.65
C VAL A 73 13.51 -15.82 9.53
N ASP A 74 14.56 -15.73 10.34
CA ASP A 74 14.97 -16.78 11.28
C ASP A 74 13.82 -17.21 12.20
N ARG A 75 13.06 -16.24 12.73
CA ARG A 75 11.90 -16.52 13.60
C ARG A 75 10.78 -17.23 12.86
N VAL A 76 10.55 -16.89 11.59
CA VAL A 76 9.56 -17.56 10.74
C VAL A 76 10.00 -19.00 10.48
N MET A 77 11.26 -19.18 10.08
CA MET A 77 11.83 -20.51 9.80
C MET A 77 11.84 -21.39 11.05
N ALA A 78 12.19 -20.85 12.22
CA ALA A 78 12.13 -21.58 13.49
C ALA A 78 10.71 -22.10 13.78
N LYS A 79 9.67 -21.30 13.50
CA LYS A 79 8.28 -21.75 13.67
C LYS A 79 7.88 -22.83 12.67
N LEU A 80 8.31 -22.71 11.42
CA LEU A 80 8.05 -23.72 10.40
C LEU A 80 8.71 -25.05 10.72
N VAL A 81 9.96 -25.04 11.21
CA VAL A 81 10.67 -26.26 11.62
C VAL A 81 9.95 -26.97 12.78
N VAL A 82 9.32 -26.24 13.69
CA VAL A 82 8.49 -26.85 14.76
C VAL A 82 7.21 -27.48 14.17
N ALA A 83 6.59 -26.85 13.18
CA ALA A 83 5.39 -27.36 12.52
C ALA A 83 5.67 -28.57 11.61
N TYR A 84 6.88 -28.63 11.05
CA TYR A 84 7.35 -29.67 10.13
C TYR A 84 8.64 -30.27 10.67
N PRO A 85 8.55 -31.28 11.56
CA PRO A 85 9.72 -31.97 12.06
C PRO A 85 10.50 -32.57 10.89
N ALA A 86 11.64 -31.96 10.55
CA ALA A 86 12.44 -32.35 9.40
C ALA A 86 13.40 -33.51 9.74
N ALA A 87 13.88 -34.16 8.68
CA ALA A 87 15.02 -35.08 8.75
C ALA A 87 16.26 -34.34 9.31
N ARG A 88 17.14 -35.08 10.00
CA ARG A 88 18.38 -34.55 10.55
C ARG A 88 19.27 -34.01 9.42
N VAL A 89 19.37 -32.68 9.32
CA VAL A 89 20.34 -31.97 8.46
C VAL A 89 21.53 -31.52 9.30
N SER A 90 22.68 -31.29 8.66
CA SER A 90 23.83 -30.74 9.37
C SER A 90 23.60 -29.27 9.75
N VAL A 91 24.38 -28.77 10.70
CA VAL A 91 24.29 -27.36 11.14
C VAL A 91 24.67 -26.43 10.00
N GLU A 92 25.67 -26.80 9.19
CA GLU A 92 26.14 -26.04 8.04
C GLU A 92 25.06 -25.96 6.96
N GLU A 93 24.39 -27.08 6.66
CA GLU A 93 23.29 -27.09 5.69
C GLU A 93 22.10 -26.26 6.18
N ALA A 94 21.75 -26.37 7.46
CA ALA A 94 20.67 -25.57 8.05
C ALA A 94 21.00 -24.07 7.99
N SER A 95 22.24 -23.68 8.28
CA SER A 95 22.69 -22.29 8.18
C SER A 95 22.62 -21.78 6.75
N ALA A 96 23.18 -22.51 5.78
CA ALA A 96 23.16 -22.12 4.37
C ALA A 96 21.71 -21.99 3.85
N ARG A 97 20.83 -22.88 4.31
CA ARG A 97 19.40 -22.79 3.98
C ARG A 97 18.80 -21.50 4.54
N LEU A 98 19.03 -21.16 5.82
CA LEU A 98 18.53 -19.92 6.41
C LEU A 98 19.00 -18.68 5.64
N ASP A 99 20.26 -18.64 5.21
CA ASP A 99 20.80 -17.52 4.43
C ASP A 99 20.04 -17.33 3.10
N VAL A 100 19.75 -18.43 2.39
CA VAL A 100 18.95 -18.40 1.15
C VAL A 100 17.53 -17.90 1.43
N TYR A 101 16.87 -18.38 2.49
CA TYR A 101 15.54 -17.87 2.86
C TYR A 101 15.58 -16.39 3.23
N ALA A 102 16.61 -15.95 3.96
CA ALA A 102 16.77 -14.56 4.37
C ALA A 102 16.93 -13.63 3.16
N GLU A 103 17.75 -14.01 2.18
CA GLU A 103 17.90 -13.28 0.93
C GLU A 103 16.58 -13.24 0.15
N GLN A 104 15.98 -14.41 -0.09
CA GLN A 104 14.84 -14.60 -0.98
C GLN A 104 13.49 -14.21 -0.38
N LEU A 105 13.41 -13.79 0.88
CA LEU A 105 12.16 -13.31 1.52
C LEU A 105 12.33 -11.92 2.16
N SER A 106 13.48 -11.28 1.97
CA SER A 106 13.82 -9.99 2.56
C SER A 106 12.91 -8.86 2.10
N ASP A 107 12.38 -8.93 0.88
CA ASP A 107 11.46 -7.94 0.29
C ASP A 107 10.06 -7.95 0.92
N ILE A 108 9.68 -9.00 1.62
CA ILE A 108 8.36 -9.13 2.25
C ILE A 108 8.40 -8.53 3.65
N PRO A 109 7.47 -7.63 4.05
CA PRO A 109 7.40 -7.13 5.41
C PRO A 109 7.25 -8.27 6.44
N ALA A 110 7.90 -8.16 7.60
CA ALA A 110 7.97 -9.25 8.59
C ALA A 110 6.60 -9.72 9.11
N ASP A 111 5.64 -8.80 9.25
CA ASP A 111 4.26 -9.10 9.63
C ASP A 111 3.53 -9.90 8.54
N VAL A 112 3.69 -9.48 7.27
CA VAL A 112 3.14 -10.19 6.10
C VAL A 112 3.78 -11.58 5.94
N LEU A 113 5.10 -11.66 6.06
CA LEU A 113 5.86 -12.90 5.94
C LEU A 113 5.43 -13.92 6.99
N MET A 114 5.30 -13.50 8.25
CA MET A 114 4.83 -14.37 9.33
C MET A 114 3.41 -14.87 9.06
N ALA A 115 2.49 -14.00 8.64
CA ALA A 115 1.12 -14.40 8.31
C ALA A 115 1.07 -15.40 7.16
N GLY A 116 1.83 -15.16 6.08
CA GLY A 116 1.95 -16.04 4.93
C GLY A 116 2.54 -17.41 5.28
N ALA A 117 3.64 -17.43 6.03
CA ALA A 117 4.27 -18.67 6.46
C ALA A 117 3.34 -19.51 7.35
N MET A 118 2.62 -18.88 8.29
CA MET A 118 1.66 -19.59 9.13
C MET A 118 0.43 -20.05 8.34
N ALA A 119 0.03 -19.33 7.28
CA ALA A 119 -1.02 -19.79 6.38
C ALA A 119 -0.58 -21.00 5.56
N ALA A 120 0.61 -20.96 4.96
CA ALA A 120 1.20 -22.11 4.28
C ALA A 120 1.32 -23.31 5.22
N ALA A 121 1.77 -23.09 6.47
CA ALA A 121 1.90 -24.15 7.46
C ALA A 121 0.58 -24.88 7.79
N ARG A 122 -0.57 -24.21 7.63
CA ARG A 122 -1.88 -24.81 7.90
C ARG A 122 -2.42 -25.62 6.72
N THR A 123 -1.98 -25.34 5.51
CA THR A 123 -2.55 -25.91 4.28
C THR A 123 -1.63 -26.93 3.61
N MET A 124 -0.33 -26.81 3.82
CA MET A 124 0.66 -27.67 3.16
C MET A 124 0.98 -28.91 4.00
N LYS A 125 1.06 -30.06 3.34
CA LYS A 125 1.44 -31.33 3.98
C LYS A 125 2.96 -31.42 4.26
N PHE A 126 3.76 -30.75 3.44
CA PHE A 126 5.22 -30.78 3.50
C PHE A 126 5.76 -29.41 3.90
N PHE A 127 7.06 -29.36 4.24
CA PHE A 127 7.75 -28.11 4.55
C PHE A 127 7.61 -27.14 3.37
N PRO A 128 7.06 -25.93 3.57
CA PRO A 128 6.76 -25.04 2.47
C PRO A 128 8.04 -24.45 1.87
N SER A 129 8.10 -24.42 0.55
CA SER A 129 9.12 -23.75 -0.24
C SER A 129 8.97 -22.22 -0.17
N ILE A 130 10.01 -21.50 -0.59
CA ILE A 130 10.01 -20.03 -0.68
C ILE A 130 8.85 -19.50 -1.53
N SER A 131 8.57 -20.14 -2.67
CA SER A 131 7.47 -19.75 -3.57
C SER A 131 6.10 -19.96 -2.93
N GLU A 132 5.91 -21.05 -2.19
CA GLU A 132 4.66 -21.31 -1.45
C GLU A 132 4.46 -20.29 -0.32
N ILE A 133 5.52 -19.95 0.42
CA ILE A 133 5.45 -18.91 1.45
C ILE A 133 5.08 -17.55 0.82
N ARG A 134 5.70 -17.20 -0.32
CA ARG A 134 5.38 -15.98 -1.08
C ARG A 134 3.94 -15.95 -1.53
N ALA A 135 3.46 -17.02 -2.17
CA ALA A 135 2.09 -17.12 -2.65
C ALA A 135 1.08 -16.98 -1.49
N ALA A 136 1.34 -17.67 -0.37
CA ALA A 136 0.50 -17.58 0.82
C ALA A 136 0.51 -16.18 1.44
N ALA A 137 1.67 -15.51 1.48
CA ALA A 137 1.83 -14.14 1.97
C ALA A 137 1.04 -13.12 1.14
N MET A 138 1.10 -13.22 -0.20
CA MET A 138 0.35 -12.34 -1.10
C MET A 138 -1.16 -12.60 -1.08
N SER A 139 -1.57 -13.80 -0.68
CA SER A 139 -2.97 -14.19 -0.55
C SER A 139 -3.58 -13.85 0.83
N GLN A 140 -2.77 -13.40 1.80
CA GLN A 140 -3.30 -12.97 3.09
C GLN A 140 -4.01 -11.61 2.95
N PRO A 141 -5.07 -11.38 3.75
CA PRO A 141 -5.57 -10.02 3.96
C PRO A 141 -4.42 -9.11 4.37
N ALA A 142 -4.41 -7.88 3.85
CA ALA A 142 -3.41 -6.89 4.21
C ALA A 142 -3.31 -6.78 5.74
N PRO A 143 -2.11 -6.78 6.35
CA PRO A 143 -1.97 -6.65 7.79
C PRO A 143 -2.67 -5.40 8.33
N PRO A 144 -3.10 -5.40 9.60
CA PRO A 144 -3.79 -4.26 10.21
C PRO A 144 -3.05 -2.93 9.99
N ARG A 145 -1.71 -2.95 10.04
CA ARG A 145 -0.86 -1.80 9.77
C ARG A 145 -1.07 -1.19 8.38
N ILE A 146 -1.10 -2.03 7.33
CA ILE A 146 -1.32 -1.59 5.95
C ILE A 146 -2.75 -1.07 5.77
N GLN A 147 -3.73 -1.76 6.38
CA GLN A 147 -5.13 -1.32 6.36
C GLN A 147 -5.30 0.05 7.03
N ARG A 148 -4.71 0.26 8.21
CA ARG A 148 -4.74 1.53 8.96
C ARG A 148 -4.05 2.64 8.17
N GLN A 149 -2.90 2.35 7.55
CA GLN A 149 -2.21 3.30 6.65
C GLN A 149 -3.13 3.73 5.51
N TRP A 150 -3.78 2.78 4.84
CA TRP A 150 -4.73 3.06 3.75
C TRP A 150 -5.92 3.90 4.23
N ARG A 151 -6.52 3.55 5.38
CA ARG A 151 -7.63 4.32 5.93
C ARG A 151 -7.26 5.76 6.25
N LEU A 152 -6.09 5.98 6.84
CA LEU A 152 -5.58 7.33 7.11
C LEU A 152 -5.42 8.13 5.81
N SER A 153 -4.88 7.52 4.75
CA SER A 153 -4.78 8.22 3.45
C SER A 153 -6.15 8.59 2.88
N GLN A 154 -7.16 7.70 2.99
CA GLN A 154 -8.52 8.01 2.52
C GLN A 154 -9.14 9.19 3.27
N LEU A 155 -8.97 9.24 4.61
CA LEU A 155 -9.52 10.32 5.44
C LEU A 155 -8.86 11.68 5.15
N ILE A 156 -7.53 11.69 4.99
CA ILE A 156 -6.77 12.90 4.63
C ILE A 156 -7.19 13.38 3.23
N GLU A 157 -7.30 12.48 2.26
CA GLU A 157 -7.72 12.83 0.89
C GLU A 157 -9.17 13.36 0.85
N ALA A 158 -10.07 12.80 1.67
CA ALA A 158 -11.44 13.30 1.78
C ALA A 158 -11.49 14.74 2.32
N ARG A 159 -10.63 15.07 3.29
CA ARG A 159 -10.49 16.44 3.82
C ARG A 159 -9.94 17.40 2.76
N ALA A 160 -8.94 16.98 1.99
CA ALA A 160 -8.36 17.77 0.91
C ALA A 160 -9.39 18.07 -0.20
N ARG A 161 -10.16 17.07 -0.63
CA ARG A 161 -11.22 17.23 -1.63
C ARG A 161 -12.29 18.24 -1.20
N ARG A 162 -12.74 18.16 0.06
CA ARG A 162 -13.72 19.12 0.59
C ARG A 162 -13.15 20.52 0.78
N GLY A 163 -11.87 20.65 1.13
CA GLY A 163 -11.18 21.94 1.16
C GLY A 163 -11.16 22.60 -0.22
N ALA A 164 -10.88 21.82 -1.27
CA ALA A 164 -10.93 22.29 -2.65
C ALA A 164 -12.36 22.67 -3.07
N ASP A 165 -13.38 21.87 -2.73
CA ASP A 165 -14.79 22.20 -3.04
C ASP A 165 -15.27 23.49 -2.37
N ASN A 166 -14.81 23.77 -1.14
CA ASN A 166 -15.11 25.03 -0.44
C ASN A 166 -14.40 26.23 -1.09
N SER A 167 -13.15 26.07 -1.56
CA SER A 167 -12.48 27.13 -2.35
C SER A 167 -13.12 27.33 -3.72
N ALA A 168 -13.68 26.28 -4.33
CA ALA A 168 -14.48 26.38 -5.56
C ALA A 168 -15.91 26.89 -5.30
N ALA A 169 -16.33 27.00 -4.04
CA ALA A 169 -17.57 27.61 -3.60
C ALA A 169 -17.41 29.10 -3.21
N GLU A 170 -16.17 29.60 -3.05
CA GLU A 170 -15.83 31.03 -3.21
C GLU A 170 -15.90 31.41 -4.70
N ARG A 171 -17.02 31.09 -5.35
CA ARG A 171 -17.32 31.57 -6.70
C ARG A 171 -17.53 33.08 -6.59
N CYS A 172 -16.87 33.78 -7.51
CA CYS A 172 -17.05 35.19 -7.87
C CYS A 172 -18.30 35.80 -7.23
N ARG A 173 -18.10 36.79 -6.35
CA ARG A 173 -19.22 37.47 -5.72
C ARG A 173 -20.13 38.06 -6.81
N PRO A 174 -21.45 38.19 -6.59
CA PRO A 174 -22.39 38.57 -7.65
C PRO A 174 -22.06 39.92 -8.32
N ASP A 175 -21.39 40.81 -7.59
CA ASP A 175 -20.78 42.06 -8.08
C ASP A 175 -19.54 41.82 -8.95
N GLU A 176 -18.60 40.97 -8.52
CA GLU A 176 -17.42 40.60 -9.33
C GLU A 176 -17.83 39.84 -10.62
N ALA A 177 -18.86 38.99 -10.54
CA ALA A 177 -19.39 38.29 -11.70
C ALA A 177 -20.02 39.27 -12.71
N ALA A 178 -20.71 40.31 -12.21
CA ALA A 178 -21.27 41.36 -13.05
C ALA A 178 -20.18 42.21 -13.71
N GLU A 179 -19.08 42.52 -13.02
CA GLU A 179 -17.92 43.21 -13.59
C GLU A 179 -17.24 42.39 -14.68
N ILE A 180 -17.06 41.09 -14.49
CA ILE A 180 -16.50 40.19 -15.50
C ILE A 180 -17.41 40.11 -16.73
N ILE A 181 -18.73 40.03 -16.54
CA ILE A 181 -19.72 40.03 -17.63
C ILE A 181 -19.70 41.36 -18.41
N ALA A 182 -19.59 42.49 -17.70
CA ALA A 182 -19.48 43.81 -18.32
C ALA A 182 -18.17 43.96 -19.10
N ALA A 183 -17.05 43.48 -18.53
CA ALA A 183 -15.73 43.51 -19.15
C ALA A 183 -15.61 42.60 -20.39
N LEU A 184 -16.35 41.47 -20.41
CA LEU A 184 -16.39 40.55 -21.56
C LEU A 184 -17.34 41.00 -22.67
N GLY A 185 -18.03 42.14 -22.49
CA GLY A 185 -18.67 42.91 -23.55
C GLY A 185 -19.51 42.09 -24.54
N GLY A 186 -20.66 41.56 -24.10
CA GLY A 186 -21.70 41.02 -24.97
C GLY A 186 -21.35 39.80 -25.83
N ARG A 187 -20.09 39.31 -25.80
CA ARG A 187 -19.62 38.19 -26.65
C ARG A 187 -20.31 36.86 -26.34
N PHE A 188 -20.95 36.74 -25.18
CA PHE A 188 -21.69 35.55 -24.75
C PHE A 188 -23.21 35.75 -24.66
N ALA A 189 -23.74 36.93 -25.01
CA ALA A 189 -25.18 37.20 -24.95
C ALA A 189 -26.01 36.26 -25.86
N ALA A 190 -25.39 35.71 -26.90
CA ALA A 190 -26.01 34.73 -27.81
C ALA A 190 -26.23 33.32 -27.19
N ALA A 191 -25.73 33.06 -25.98
CA ALA A 191 -25.96 31.79 -25.26
C ALA A 191 -27.23 31.81 -24.39
N ALA A 192 -27.83 32.98 -24.15
CA ALA A 192 -28.97 33.16 -23.25
C ALA A 192 -30.32 33.32 -23.98
N ASP A 193 -30.37 33.05 -25.30
CA ASP A 193 -31.62 33.11 -26.08
C ASP A 193 -32.48 31.84 -25.87
N PRO A 194 -33.65 31.94 -25.20
CA PRO A 194 -34.51 30.80 -24.90
C PRO A 194 -35.24 30.23 -26.14
N SER A 195 -35.17 30.92 -27.29
CA SER A 195 -35.77 30.49 -28.56
C SER A 195 -34.82 29.66 -29.44
N ARG A 196 -33.55 29.50 -29.02
CA ARG A 196 -32.58 28.67 -29.73
C ARG A 196 -32.88 27.18 -29.50
N PRO A 197 -32.98 26.34 -30.55
CA PRO A 197 -33.13 24.90 -30.36
C PRO A 197 -31.95 24.37 -29.56
N LYS A 198 -32.23 23.69 -28.45
CA LYS A 198 -31.21 23.01 -27.64
C LYS A 198 -30.36 22.16 -28.58
N PRO A 199 -29.02 22.22 -28.50
CA PRO A 199 -28.18 21.28 -29.23
C PRO A 199 -28.63 19.88 -28.82
N GLN A 200 -29.09 19.12 -29.81
CA GLN A 200 -29.54 17.75 -29.66
C GLN A 200 -28.39 16.99 -28.98
N GLY A 201 -28.73 16.30 -27.89
CA GLY A 201 -27.77 15.79 -26.91
C GLY A 201 -26.54 15.17 -27.54
N GLY A 202 -25.36 15.61 -27.07
CA GLY A 202 -24.16 14.83 -27.23
C GLY A 202 -24.43 13.43 -26.70
N ASN A 203 -24.10 12.44 -27.52
CA ASN A 203 -24.37 11.02 -27.30
C ASN A 203 -24.13 10.61 -25.82
N PRO A 204 -25.15 10.09 -25.09
CA PRO A 204 -25.00 9.65 -23.71
C PRO A 204 -23.99 8.50 -23.54
N ASP A 205 -23.53 7.89 -24.64
CA ASP A 205 -22.45 6.89 -24.64
C ASP A 205 -21.03 7.46 -24.49
N ARG A 206 -20.84 8.77 -24.29
CA ARG A 206 -19.60 9.28 -23.68
C ARG A 206 -19.61 9.06 -22.16
N GLY A 207 -19.95 7.83 -21.75
CA GLY A 207 -19.51 7.29 -20.46
C GLY A 207 -17.98 7.35 -20.41
N ALA A 208 -17.45 7.42 -19.20
CA ALA A 208 -16.01 7.37 -18.95
C ALA A 208 -15.39 6.25 -19.82
N ARG A 209 -14.68 6.64 -20.89
CA ARG A 209 -13.94 5.67 -21.70
C ARG A 209 -12.97 5.00 -20.74
N MET A 210 -13.04 3.67 -20.68
CA MET A 210 -12.09 2.86 -19.96
C MET A 210 -10.67 3.28 -20.41
N PRO A 211 -9.77 3.65 -19.48
CA PRO A 211 -8.43 4.13 -19.85
C PRO A 211 -7.77 3.14 -20.80
N SER A 212 -7.24 3.66 -21.91
CA SER A 212 -6.59 2.85 -22.93
C SER A 212 -5.17 2.44 -22.50
N ARG A 213 -4.58 1.47 -23.20
CA ARG A 213 -3.20 1.02 -22.96
C ARG A 213 -2.21 2.19 -22.90
N GLU A 214 -2.36 3.15 -23.82
CA GLU A 214 -1.55 4.38 -23.87
C GLU A 214 -1.73 5.26 -22.62
N ASP A 215 -2.95 5.29 -22.05
CA ASP A 215 -3.23 6.03 -20.82
C ASP A 215 -2.54 5.37 -19.61
N TYR A 216 -2.49 4.03 -19.54
CA TYR A 216 -1.76 3.30 -18.49
C TYR A 216 -0.24 3.50 -18.58
N VAL A 217 0.33 3.43 -19.78
CA VAL A 217 1.77 3.70 -20.00
C VAL A 217 2.12 5.12 -19.56
N ARG A 218 1.30 6.09 -19.93
CA ARG A 218 1.52 7.50 -19.58
C ARG A 218 1.36 7.78 -18.08
N MET A 219 0.38 7.16 -17.42
CA MET A 219 0.07 7.42 -16.01
C MET A 219 0.97 6.65 -15.03
N PHE A 220 1.35 5.42 -15.37
CA PHE A 220 2.05 4.52 -14.45
C PHE A 220 3.42 4.06 -14.94
N GLY A 221 3.81 4.41 -16.18
CA GLY A 221 5.07 3.93 -16.78
C GLY A 221 5.11 2.43 -17.01
N VAL A 222 3.95 1.76 -16.94
CA VAL A 222 3.79 0.31 -17.10
C VAL A 222 2.91 0.08 -18.32
N ASP A 223 3.38 -0.77 -19.24
CA ASP A 223 2.60 -1.20 -20.39
C ASP A 223 1.81 -2.48 -20.06
N PRO A 224 0.47 -2.43 -19.93
CA PRO A 224 -0.34 -3.60 -19.60
C PRO A 224 -0.46 -4.62 -20.74
N GLY A 225 0.07 -4.32 -21.94
CA GLY A 225 0.10 -5.26 -23.07
C GLY A 225 1.45 -5.93 -23.29
N ASP A 226 2.45 -5.68 -22.44
CA ASP A 226 3.70 -6.46 -22.40
C ASP A 226 3.52 -7.69 -21.50
N ASP A 227 2.72 -8.65 -21.97
CA ASP A 227 2.73 -10.04 -21.47
C ASP A 227 3.96 -10.82 -21.97
N ALA A 228 4.88 -10.16 -22.69
CA ALA A 228 6.15 -10.71 -23.16
C ALA A 228 7.26 -10.60 -22.10
N ALA A 229 7.02 -11.12 -20.89
CA ALA A 229 8.09 -11.59 -20.02
C ALA A 229 7.69 -12.80 -19.15
N ILE A 230 6.55 -13.43 -19.41
CA ILE A 230 6.22 -14.73 -18.82
C ILE A 230 5.73 -15.64 -19.95
N ASP A 231 6.68 -16.22 -20.68
CA ASP A 231 6.40 -17.30 -21.64
C ASP A 231 6.21 -18.62 -20.86
N PRO A 232 5.00 -19.22 -20.84
CA PRO A 232 4.75 -20.49 -20.16
C PRO A 232 5.17 -21.72 -20.99
N LYS A 233 5.82 -21.55 -22.16
CA LYS A 233 6.06 -22.64 -23.12
C LYS A 233 7.52 -23.07 -23.34
N GLN A 234 8.49 -22.61 -22.57
CA GLN A 234 9.82 -23.26 -22.54
C GLN A 234 9.91 -24.50 -21.62
N MET A 235 8.79 -25.03 -21.14
CA MET A 235 8.71 -26.35 -20.49
C MET A 235 8.07 -27.40 -21.41
N ALA A 236 8.72 -27.71 -22.53
CA ALA A 236 8.52 -28.96 -23.27
C ALA A 236 9.67 -29.21 -24.27
N ALA A 237 10.90 -29.36 -23.76
CA ALA A 237 11.98 -30.13 -24.38
C ALA A 237 13.04 -30.43 -23.32
#